data_AF-A0A6A7BCS0-F1
#
_entry.id   AF-A0A6A7BCS0-F1
#
_cell.length_a   1.000
_cell.length_b   1.000
_cell.length_c   1.000
_cell.angle_alpha   90.00
_cell.angle_beta   90.00
_cell.angle_gamma   90.00
#
_symmetry.space_group_name_H-M   'P 1'
#
loop_
_entity.id
_entity.type
_entity.pdbx_description
1 polymer ?
#
loop_
_entity_poly.entity_id
_entity_poly.type
_entity_poly.pdbx_seq_one_letter_code
_entity_poly.pdbx_strand_id
1 'polypeptide(L)'
;MEDLERKRHCWQRRRNCVVCDSTEPACRRCSAAGVKVLSRNRRTENAHPTGKSTTIVTAPAQAFQPRRVDWNIPYNACILEDLTPMHEVGRHPYIHHISPARLKEATSVPEFLRSGLICMTLNHRMNQLGIGSSLGVTGLAERYYLHWGITIRSLNKQLNVENKRTNDMVIAGILTILLADIQNGAQVSWHHHLDGIHKLVSLRGGFRALAPSQSLAPLLHCLWFISIITNTTSKVSQINYLYLQVKIKNSFAKKYLLRDAYNILEKDWIRIGTVYKSATALYSILSLQSMSVLSANAVLRATCFTHGQVLLRHLPEGLSSGRTKRFMLWPLVLLGVEAVHSGMATRAFVSKQLPELSQAVGTFIPLTAQRVLESFWTSGFKRWDACFDRPYPFTMQIAVDVSQVSTL
;
A
#
# COMPACT_ATOMS: atom_id res chain seq x y z
N MET A 1 22.25 -6.57 20.68
CA MET A 1 21.51 -7.73 21.21
C MET A 1 20.42 -8.05 20.20
N GLU A 2 20.75 -9.02 19.34
CA GLU A 2 19.94 -9.72 18.32
C GLU A 2 18.91 -8.94 17.50
N ASP A 3 19.39 -8.34 16.42
CA ASP A 3 18.58 -8.06 15.24
C ASP A 3 18.28 -9.42 14.58
N LEU A 4 17.11 -10.00 14.88
CA LEU A 4 16.62 -11.24 14.29
C LEU A 4 16.76 -11.16 12.77
N GLU A 5 17.66 -11.96 12.19
CA GLU A 5 17.83 -12.14 10.75
C GLU A 5 16.47 -12.53 10.12
N ARG A 6 15.73 -11.52 9.67
CA ARG A 6 14.38 -11.71 9.13
C ARG A 6 14.52 -12.32 7.74
N LYS A 7 14.27 -13.63 7.66
CA LYS A 7 14.34 -14.47 6.45
C LYS A 7 13.74 -13.77 5.22
N ARG A 8 14.54 -13.59 4.17
CA ARG A 8 14.14 -12.92 2.92
C ARG A 8 13.31 -13.89 2.06
N HIS A 9 12.01 -13.64 1.93
CA HIS A 9 11.15 -14.44 1.05
C HIS A 9 11.30 -13.99 -0.41
N CYS A 10 11.51 -14.94 -1.33
CA CYS A 10 11.46 -14.65 -2.77
C CYS A 10 10.04 -14.24 -3.19
N TRP A 11 9.94 -13.41 -4.24
CA TRP A 11 8.69 -12.79 -4.65
C TRP A 11 7.57 -13.81 -4.96
N GLN A 12 7.87 -14.93 -5.63
CA GLN A 12 6.88 -15.97 -5.95
C GLN A 12 6.34 -16.67 -4.70
N ARG A 13 7.20 -16.97 -3.71
CA ARG A 13 6.78 -17.57 -2.43
C ARG A 13 6.00 -16.58 -1.59
N ARG A 14 6.44 -15.32 -1.60
CA ARG A 14 5.71 -14.19 -1.00
C ARG A 14 4.38 -13.99 -1.68
N ARG A 15 4.21 -14.27 -2.97
CA ARG A 15 2.92 -14.20 -3.64
C ARG A 15 2.00 -15.36 -3.23
N ASN A 16 2.52 -16.57 -3.26
CA ASN A 16 1.74 -17.80 -3.05
C ASN A 16 1.47 -18.13 -1.57
N CYS A 17 1.73 -17.23 -0.62
CA CYS A 17 1.57 -17.46 0.82
C CYS A 17 2.30 -18.71 1.33
N VAL A 18 3.49 -19.02 0.78
CA VAL A 18 4.29 -20.19 1.18
C VAL A 18 5.61 -19.78 1.83
N VAL A 19 6.03 -20.58 2.82
CA VAL A 19 7.34 -20.42 3.50
C VAL A 19 8.48 -20.55 2.48
N CYS A 20 9.46 -19.64 2.59
CA CYS A 20 10.65 -19.59 1.74
C CYS A 20 11.86 -20.03 2.56
N ASP A 21 12.66 -20.96 2.01
CA ASP A 21 13.90 -21.41 2.65
C ASP A 21 15.03 -20.38 2.57
N SER A 22 14.82 -19.27 1.85
CA SER A 22 15.73 -18.12 1.74
C SER A 22 17.13 -18.44 1.17
N THR A 23 17.31 -19.60 0.53
CA THR A 23 18.55 -19.97 -0.14
C THR A 23 18.87 -18.97 -1.27
N GLU A 24 20.12 -18.51 -1.39
CA GLU A 24 20.57 -17.62 -2.48
C GLU A 24 21.13 -18.44 -3.66
N PRO A 25 20.95 -18.03 -4.93
CA PRO A 25 20.20 -16.85 -5.43
C PRO A 25 18.68 -17.05 -5.53
N ALA A 26 18.21 -18.29 -5.34
CA ALA A 26 16.82 -18.68 -5.40
C ALA A 26 16.53 -19.81 -4.39
N CYS A 27 15.36 -19.76 -3.75
CA CYS A 27 14.97 -20.81 -2.81
C CYS A 27 14.86 -22.16 -3.53
N ARG A 28 15.15 -23.27 -2.84
CA ARG A 28 15.30 -24.60 -3.49
C ARG A 28 14.09 -24.98 -4.32
N ARG A 29 12.89 -24.64 -3.82
CA ARG A 29 11.64 -24.93 -4.53
C ARG A 29 11.32 -23.95 -5.69
N CYS A 30 11.91 -22.76 -5.74
CA CYS A 30 11.83 -21.90 -6.93
C CYS A 30 12.86 -22.33 -7.97
N SER A 31 14.06 -22.74 -7.54
CA SER A 31 15.09 -23.32 -8.41
C SER A 31 14.60 -24.60 -9.09
N ALA A 32 13.99 -25.51 -8.33
CA ALA A 32 13.41 -26.75 -8.87
C ALA A 32 12.24 -26.51 -9.84
N ALA A 33 11.58 -25.36 -9.75
CA ALA A 33 10.48 -24.97 -10.64
C ALA A 33 10.94 -24.15 -11.86
N GLY A 34 12.26 -23.97 -12.05
CA GLY A 34 12.81 -23.14 -13.12
C GLY A 34 12.49 -21.65 -12.99
N VAL A 35 12.08 -21.18 -11.81
CA VAL A 35 11.65 -19.79 -11.58
C VAL A 35 12.86 -18.94 -11.18
N LYS A 36 13.19 -17.96 -12.01
CA LYS A 36 14.26 -16.98 -11.73
C LYS A 36 13.84 -16.05 -10.59
N VAL A 37 14.59 -16.05 -9.49
CA VAL A 37 14.30 -15.21 -8.31
C VAL A 37 14.92 -13.83 -8.49
N LEU A 38 14.09 -12.80 -8.33
CA LEU A 38 14.49 -11.41 -8.44
C LEU A 38 14.56 -10.83 -7.03
N SER A 39 15.75 -10.81 -6.45
CA SER A 39 16.00 -10.24 -5.12
C SER A 39 16.20 -8.72 -5.20
N ARG A 40 15.79 -8.04 -4.13
CA ARG A 40 15.99 -6.61 -3.92
C ARG A 40 17.44 -6.42 -3.46
N ASN A 41 18.26 -5.76 -4.27
CA ASN A 41 19.68 -5.46 -4.09
C ASN A 41 20.66 -6.62 -4.29
N ARG A 42 21.40 -6.55 -5.40
CA ARG A 42 22.75 -7.14 -5.51
C ARG A 42 23.73 -6.01 -5.17
N ARG A 43 24.26 -5.99 -3.95
CA ARG A 43 25.58 -5.37 -3.71
C ARG A 43 26.59 -6.42 -4.14
N THR A 44 27.30 -6.17 -5.23
CA THR A 44 28.54 -6.89 -5.53
C THR A 44 29.58 -6.39 -4.54
N GLU A 45 29.72 -7.08 -3.41
CA GLU A 45 30.91 -6.93 -2.58
C GLU A 45 32.02 -7.77 -3.20
N ASN A 46 33.18 -7.13 -3.31
CA ASN A 46 34.33 -7.57 -4.05
C ASN A 46 34.97 -8.80 -3.38
N ALA A 47 35.25 -9.83 -4.17
CA ALA A 47 36.35 -10.74 -3.92
C ALA A 47 37.18 -10.81 -5.21
N HIS A 48 38.43 -10.35 -5.13
CA HIS A 48 39.46 -10.50 -6.15
C HIS A 48 40.55 -11.44 -5.57
N PRO A 49 41.38 -12.08 -6.42
CA PRO A 49 41.28 -13.51 -6.65
C PRO A 49 42.62 -14.24 -6.45
N THR A 50 42.60 -15.56 -6.37
CA THR A 50 43.78 -16.37 -6.66
C THR A 50 43.44 -17.49 -7.62
N GLY A 51 43.96 -17.38 -8.85
CA GLY A 51 44.40 -18.55 -9.60
C GLY A 51 43.57 -19.00 -10.80
N LYS A 52 44.15 -18.67 -11.97
CA LYS A 52 44.12 -19.38 -13.26
C LYS A 52 43.05 -18.97 -14.29
N SER A 53 43.64 -18.42 -15.35
CA SER A 53 43.08 -17.80 -16.53
C SER A 53 42.40 -18.82 -17.44
N THR A 54 41.13 -18.58 -17.74
CA THR A 54 40.52 -19.03 -18.99
C THR A 54 39.87 -17.81 -19.62
N THR A 55 40.47 -17.35 -20.71
CA THR A 55 40.09 -16.16 -21.47
C THR A 55 38.66 -16.32 -22.01
N ILE A 56 37.66 -15.77 -21.31
CA ILE A 56 36.32 -15.56 -21.86
C ILE A 56 36.26 -14.09 -22.29
N VAL A 57 36.32 -13.88 -23.60
CA VAL A 57 36.04 -12.60 -24.25
C VAL A 57 34.63 -12.17 -23.84
N THR A 58 34.55 -11.22 -22.91
CA THR A 58 33.28 -10.60 -22.51
C THR A 58 33.10 -9.33 -23.33
N ALA A 59 32.12 -9.36 -24.22
CA ALA A 59 31.70 -8.22 -25.02
C ALA A 59 31.41 -6.99 -24.13
N PRO A 60 31.69 -5.77 -24.61
CA PRO A 60 31.45 -4.56 -23.83
C PRO A 60 29.96 -4.48 -23.45
N ALA A 61 29.70 -4.14 -22.20
CA ALA A 61 28.37 -3.91 -21.66
C ALA A 61 27.65 -2.85 -22.50
N GLN A 62 26.87 -3.29 -23.49
CA GLN A 62 25.92 -2.42 -24.15
C GLN A 62 24.95 -1.93 -23.09
N ALA A 63 24.98 -0.62 -22.84
CA ALA A 63 23.97 0.07 -22.07
C ALA A 63 22.60 -0.29 -22.67
N PHE A 64 21.85 -1.12 -21.97
CA PHE A 64 20.48 -1.44 -22.33
C PHE A 64 19.67 -0.14 -22.18
N GLN A 65 19.52 0.60 -23.28
CA GLN A 65 18.54 1.65 -23.37
C GLN A 65 17.17 0.98 -23.56
N PRO A 66 16.24 1.09 -22.60
CA PRO A 66 14.91 0.55 -22.80
C PRO A 66 14.29 1.21 -24.04
N ARG A 67 13.93 0.39 -25.04
CA ARG A 67 13.25 0.87 -26.26
C ARG A 67 12.03 1.70 -25.84
N ARG A 68 11.85 2.85 -26.49
CA ARG A 68 10.77 3.85 -26.28
C ARG A 68 9.31 3.30 -26.28
N VAL A 69 9.09 2.01 -26.50
CA VAL A 69 7.79 1.39 -26.77
C VAL A 69 7.17 0.69 -25.54
N ASP A 70 7.92 0.48 -24.45
CA ASP A 70 7.45 -0.34 -23.31
C ASP A 70 6.68 0.44 -22.22
N TRP A 71 6.36 1.72 -22.45
CA TRP A 71 5.47 2.52 -21.58
C TRP A 71 3.97 2.15 -21.74
N ASN A 72 3.65 1.27 -22.70
CA ASN A 72 2.30 1.01 -23.23
C ASN A 72 1.44 0.01 -22.42
N ILE A 73 1.65 -0.11 -21.11
CA ILE A 73 0.60 -0.60 -20.22
C ILE A 73 0.07 0.66 -19.51
N PRO A 74 -0.75 1.50 -20.17
CA PRO A 74 -1.12 2.76 -19.59
C PRO A 74 -1.93 2.52 -18.32
N TYR A 75 -1.68 3.33 -17.29
CA TYR A 75 -2.54 3.48 -16.13
C TYR A 75 -4.03 3.51 -16.53
N ASN A 76 -4.35 4.17 -17.65
CA ASN A 76 -5.70 4.23 -18.20
C ASN A 76 -6.31 2.85 -18.53
N ALA A 77 -5.54 1.93 -19.13
CA ALA A 77 -6.05 0.64 -19.59
C ALA A 77 -5.95 -0.49 -18.54
N CYS A 78 -5.42 -0.20 -17.36
CA CYS A 78 -5.24 -1.22 -16.32
C CYS A 78 -5.77 -0.80 -14.96
N ILE A 79 -5.50 0.44 -14.54
CA ILE A 79 -5.89 0.95 -13.22
C ILE A 79 -7.16 1.81 -13.30
N LEU A 80 -7.26 2.68 -14.31
CA LEU A 80 -8.35 3.64 -14.38
C LEU A 80 -9.69 2.97 -14.64
N GLU A 81 -9.79 2.01 -15.56
CA GLU A 81 -11.02 1.23 -15.79
C GLU A 81 -11.56 0.61 -14.49
N ASP A 82 -10.64 0.09 -13.69
CA ASP A 82 -10.87 -0.51 -12.38
C ASP A 82 -11.34 0.51 -11.31
N LEU A 83 -11.03 1.80 -11.51
CA LEU A 83 -11.41 2.91 -10.64
C LEU A 83 -12.65 3.68 -11.14
N THR A 84 -13.01 3.56 -12.42
CA THR A 84 -14.16 4.25 -13.03
C THR A 84 -15.47 4.05 -12.26
N PRO A 85 -15.83 2.84 -11.77
CA PRO A 85 -17.07 2.67 -11.00
C PRO A 85 -17.12 3.50 -9.71
N MET A 86 -15.97 3.98 -9.18
CA MET A 86 -15.97 4.84 -7.99
C MET A 86 -16.41 6.28 -8.31
N HIS A 87 -16.29 6.74 -9.56
CA HIS A 87 -16.83 8.04 -9.96
C HIS A 87 -18.36 8.09 -9.85
N GLU A 88 -19.04 6.94 -9.93
CA GLU A 88 -20.48 6.83 -9.73
C GLU A 88 -20.90 7.02 -8.26
N VAL A 89 -19.98 6.79 -7.31
CA VAL A 89 -20.19 7.03 -5.85
C VAL A 89 -19.87 8.47 -5.47
N GLY A 90 -19.32 9.27 -6.39
CA GLY A 90 -19.04 10.68 -6.15
C GLY A 90 -17.86 11.17 -6.98
N ARG A 91 -17.77 12.49 -7.16
CA ARG A 91 -16.60 13.09 -7.80
C ARG A 91 -15.37 12.87 -6.94
N HIS A 92 -14.43 12.09 -7.46
CA HIS A 92 -13.12 11.93 -6.87
C HIS A 92 -12.15 12.87 -7.60
N PRO A 93 -11.76 14.02 -7.02
CA PRO A 93 -10.95 15.04 -7.70
C PRO A 93 -9.50 14.59 -7.98
N TYR A 94 -9.16 13.32 -7.72
CA TYR A 94 -7.83 12.76 -7.87
C TYR A 94 -7.81 11.52 -8.80
N ILE A 95 -8.97 11.10 -9.34
CA ILE A 95 -9.06 10.01 -10.30
C ILE A 95 -9.41 10.61 -11.65
N HIS A 96 -8.43 10.72 -12.53
CA HIS A 96 -8.60 11.33 -13.85
C HIS A 96 -8.03 10.45 -14.94
N HIS A 97 -8.63 10.55 -16.12
CA HIS A 97 -8.06 10.00 -17.32
C HIS A 97 -6.77 10.73 -17.69
N ILE A 98 -5.67 9.99 -17.87
CA ILE A 98 -4.43 10.59 -18.36
C ILE A 98 -4.60 10.81 -19.87
N SER A 99 -4.98 12.03 -20.27
CA SER A 99 -5.15 12.34 -21.69
C SER A 99 -3.82 12.24 -22.46
N PRO A 100 -3.85 12.05 -23.79
CA PRO A 100 -2.63 12.11 -24.62
C PRO A 100 -1.86 13.43 -24.47
N ALA A 101 -2.55 14.54 -24.19
CA ALA A 101 -1.93 15.84 -23.88
C ALA A 101 -1.15 15.81 -22.55
N ARG A 102 -1.75 15.22 -21.50
CA ARG A 102 -1.08 14.96 -20.21
C ARG A 102 0.09 13.98 -20.34
N LEU A 103 0.02 13.05 -21.30
CA LEU A 103 1.10 12.12 -21.61
C LEU A 103 2.29 12.83 -22.27
N LYS A 104 2.04 13.87 -23.09
CA LYS A 104 3.09 14.76 -23.62
C LYS A 104 3.70 15.59 -22.49
N GLU A 105 2.89 16.15 -21.59
CA GLU A 105 3.37 16.83 -20.37
C GLU A 105 4.19 15.89 -19.48
N ALA A 106 3.87 14.60 -19.44
CA ALA A 106 4.61 13.60 -18.66
C ALA A 106 6.09 13.52 -19.04
N THR A 107 6.50 13.92 -20.25
CA THR A 107 7.93 13.98 -20.61
C THR A 107 8.71 15.03 -19.82
N SER A 108 8.03 16.07 -19.30
CA SER A 108 8.60 17.08 -18.40
C SER A 108 8.66 16.64 -16.94
N VAL A 109 7.97 15.54 -16.59
CA VAL A 109 7.90 15.01 -15.23
C VAL A 109 9.18 14.20 -14.92
N PRO A 110 9.79 14.39 -13.72
CA PRO A 110 10.95 13.64 -13.28
C PRO A 110 10.80 12.13 -13.46
N GLU A 111 11.89 11.48 -13.87
CA GLU A 111 11.92 10.05 -14.20
C GLU A 111 11.46 9.16 -13.04
N PHE A 112 11.70 9.55 -11.78
CA PHE A 112 11.24 8.79 -10.61
C PHE A 112 9.72 8.69 -10.50
N LEU A 113 8.97 9.73 -10.90
CA LEU A 113 7.51 9.66 -10.90
C LEU A 113 6.99 8.80 -12.04
N ARG A 114 7.58 8.95 -13.24
CA ARG A 114 7.22 8.14 -14.41
C ARG A 114 7.45 6.65 -14.16
N SER A 115 8.65 6.28 -13.69
CA SER A 115 8.97 4.90 -13.38
C SER A 115 8.21 4.39 -12.16
N GLY A 116 7.90 5.24 -11.18
CA GLY A 116 7.07 4.90 -10.03
C GLY A 116 5.63 4.54 -10.43
N LEU A 117 5.04 5.28 -11.37
CA LEU A 117 3.73 4.96 -11.93
C LEU A 117 3.74 3.61 -12.65
N ILE A 118 4.80 3.30 -13.41
CA ILE A 118 4.96 1.98 -14.02
C ILE A 118 5.01 0.89 -12.95
N CYS A 119 5.74 1.10 -11.84
CA CYS A 119 5.75 0.13 -10.74
C CYS A 119 4.35 -0.14 -10.20
N MET A 120 3.53 0.90 -10.03
CA MET A 120 2.14 0.74 -9.58
C MET A 120 1.31 -0.08 -10.59
N THR A 121 1.42 0.22 -11.90
CA THR A 121 0.70 -0.51 -12.95
C THR A 121 1.15 -1.97 -13.08
N LEU A 122 2.45 -2.21 -13.05
CA LEU A 122 2.99 -3.57 -13.08
C LEU A 122 2.55 -4.36 -11.85
N ASN A 123 2.57 -3.75 -10.66
CA ASN A 123 2.09 -4.39 -9.45
C ASN A 123 0.59 -4.70 -9.52
N HIS A 124 -0.21 -3.77 -10.07
CA HIS A 124 -1.62 -3.99 -10.32
C HIS A 124 -1.86 -5.22 -11.21
N ARG A 125 -1.20 -5.25 -12.37
CA ARG A 125 -1.32 -6.35 -13.32
C ARG A 125 -0.82 -7.67 -12.75
N MET A 126 0.30 -7.64 -12.03
CA MET A 126 0.82 -8.84 -11.35
C MET A 126 -0.24 -9.43 -10.44
N ASN A 127 -0.87 -8.65 -9.57
CA ASN A 127 -1.88 -9.15 -8.63
C ASN A 127 -3.17 -9.63 -9.32
N GLN A 128 -3.64 -8.97 -10.38
CA GLN A 128 -4.82 -9.40 -11.16
C GLN A 128 -4.64 -10.78 -11.83
N LEU A 129 -3.45 -11.10 -12.34
CA LEU A 129 -3.19 -12.33 -13.10
C LEU A 129 -3.27 -13.63 -12.28
N GLY A 130 -3.43 -13.56 -10.95
CA GLY A 130 -3.54 -14.74 -10.10
C GLY A 130 -2.32 -15.68 -10.10
N ILE A 131 -2.42 -16.78 -9.35
CA ILE A 131 -1.30 -17.73 -9.13
C ILE A 131 -1.03 -18.63 -10.37
N GLY A 132 -1.97 -18.71 -11.31
CA GLY A 132 -1.94 -19.67 -12.42
C GLY A 132 -1.06 -19.33 -13.63
N SER A 133 -0.53 -18.10 -13.74
CA SER A 133 0.29 -17.67 -14.89
C SER A 133 1.76 -17.45 -14.48
N SER A 134 2.50 -18.53 -14.23
CA SER A 134 3.89 -18.44 -13.73
C SER A 134 4.85 -17.74 -14.72
N LEU A 135 4.68 -17.96 -16.02
CA LEU A 135 5.59 -17.45 -17.04
C LEU A 135 5.40 -15.94 -17.31
N GLY A 136 4.14 -15.48 -17.43
CA GLY A 136 3.82 -14.07 -17.66
C GLY A 136 4.11 -13.17 -16.45
N VAL A 137 3.92 -13.71 -15.25
CA VAL A 137 4.15 -12.99 -13.99
C VAL A 137 5.64 -12.73 -13.73
N THR A 138 6.52 -13.66 -14.09
CA THR A 138 7.97 -13.50 -13.86
C THR A 138 8.53 -12.31 -14.65
N GLY A 139 8.13 -12.16 -15.92
CA GLY A 139 8.55 -11.02 -16.74
C GLY A 139 8.02 -9.67 -16.21
N LEU A 140 6.80 -9.63 -15.67
CA LEU A 140 6.25 -8.41 -15.04
C LEU A 140 7.01 -8.05 -13.76
N ALA A 141 7.42 -9.04 -12.96
CA ALA A 141 8.23 -8.81 -11.77
C ALA A 141 9.63 -8.28 -12.12
N GLU A 142 10.26 -8.80 -13.19
CA GLU A 142 11.55 -8.28 -13.70
C GLU A 142 11.43 -6.79 -14.05
N ARG A 143 10.40 -6.44 -14.82
CA ARG A 143 10.12 -5.05 -15.20
C ARG A 143 9.81 -4.19 -13.98
N TYR A 144 9.07 -4.71 -12.99
CA TYR A 144 8.75 -3.97 -11.78
C TYR A 144 10.02 -3.56 -11.03
N TYR A 145 10.94 -4.50 -10.80
CA TYR A 145 12.18 -4.20 -10.08
C TYR A 145 13.15 -3.34 -10.89
N LEU A 146 13.15 -3.46 -12.22
CA LEU A 146 13.89 -2.56 -13.10
C LEU A 146 13.44 -1.10 -12.91
N HIS A 147 12.14 -0.84 -13.04
CA HIS A 147 11.57 0.50 -12.86
C HIS A 147 11.70 0.99 -11.42
N TRP A 148 11.54 0.12 -10.43
CA TRP A 148 11.71 0.47 -9.02
C TRP A 148 13.15 0.94 -8.76
N GLY A 149 14.14 0.26 -9.34
CA GLY A 149 15.55 0.66 -9.27
C GLY A 149 15.83 2.00 -9.96
N ILE A 150 15.21 2.26 -11.12
CA ILE A 150 15.29 3.56 -11.82
C ILE A 150 14.73 4.66 -10.93
N THR A 151 13.54 4.42 -10.35
CA THR A 151 12.86 5.36 -9.47
C THR A 151 13.72 5.77 -8.27
N ILE A 152 14.28 4.79 -7.56
CA ILE A 152 15.14 5.06 -6.38
C ILE A 152 16.41 5.83 -6.77
N ARG A 153 17.09 5.43 -7.85
CA ARG A 153 18.31 6.13 -8.30
C ARG A 153 18.04 7.57 -8.71
N SER A 154 16.97 7.78 -9.47
CA SER A 154 16.57 9.11 -9.95
C SER A 154 16.15 10.02 -8.80
N LEU A 155 15.41 9.50 -7.81
CA LEU A 155 15.02 10.25 -6.61
C LEU A 155 16.24 10.57 -5.72
N ASN A 156 17.14 9.61 -5.51
CA ASN A 156 18.37 9.84 -4.75
C ASN A 156 19.25 10.93 -5.38
N LYS A 157 19.32 10.97 -6.72
CA LYS A 157 20.03 12.06 -7.43
C LYS A 157 19.43 13.43 -7.10
N GLN A 158 18.11 13.54 -6.99
CA GLN A 158 17.44 14.79 -6.61
C GLN A 158 17.65 15.15 -5.14
N LEU A 159 17.62 14.17 -4.24
CA LEU A 159 17.88 14.38 -2.80
C LEU A 159 19.30 14.88 -2.51
N ASN A 160 20.27 14.50 -3.34
CA ASN A 160 21.67 14.94 -3.22
C ASN A 160 21.93 16.34 -3.82
N VAL A 161 20.92 17.01 -4.37
CA VAL A 161 21.03 18.36 -4.92
C VAL A 161 20.41 19.33 -3.91
N GLU A 162 21.25 20.17 -3.28
CA GLU A 162 20.87 20.97 -2.10
C GLU A 162 19.64 21.86 -2.32
N ASN A 163 19.53 22.52 -3.47
CA ASN A 163 18.39 23.38 -3.81
C ASN A 163 17.14 22.61 -4.27
N LYS A 164 17.22 21.29 -4.49
CA LYS A 164 16.10 20.45 -4.95
C LYS A 164 15.59 19.47 -3.90
N ARG A 165 16.39 19.15 -2.87
CA ARG A 165 16.10 18.10 -1.88
C ARG A 165 14.76 18.27 -1.13
N THR A 166 14.26 19.50 -1.00
CA THR A 166 12.99 19.80 -0.30
C THR A 166 11.84 20.17 -1.24
N ASN A 167 12.01 20.02 -2.55
CA ASN A 167 10.98 20.34 -3.55
C ASN A 167 9.74 19.45 -3.37
N ASP A 168 8.55 19.99 -3.66
CA ASP A 168 7.27 19.28 -3.68
C ASP A 168 7.34 17.98 -4.51
N MET A 169 8.08 17.98 -5.61
CA MET A 169 8.29 16.81 -6.47
C MET A 169 9.06 15.68 -5.77
N VAL A 170 9.96 16.00 -4.84
CA VAL A 170 10.64 14.99 -4.03
C VAL A 170 9.66 14.33 -3.07
N ILE A 171 8.77 15.11 -2.44
CA ILE A 171 7.70 14.57 -1.58
C ILE A 171 6.77 13.67 -2.40
N ALA A 172 6.35 14.12 -3.57
CA ALA A 172 5.55 13.31 -4.50
C ALA A 172 6.25 12.00 -4.87
N GLY A 173 7.55 12.06 -5.19
CA GLY A 173 8.36 10.89 -5.52
C GLY A 173 8.44 9.87 -4.39
N ILE A 174 8.70 10.33 -3.17
CA ILE A 174 8.75 9.45 -1.99
C ILE A 174 7.35 8.85 -1.73
N LEU A 175 6.27 9.63 -1.84
CA LEU A 175 4.90 9.13 -1.71
C LEU A 175 4.56 8.08 -2.78
N THR A 176 4.98 8.27 -4.03
CA THR A 176 4.77 7.28 -5.10
C THR A 176 5.46 5.96 -4.78
N ILE A 177 6.72 6.00 -4.31
CA ILE A 177 7.44 4.78 -3.92
C ILE A 177 6.81 4.13 -2.69
N LEU A 178 6.42 4.94 -1.69
CA LEU A 178 5.70 4.47 -0.51
C LEU A 178 4.46 3.66 -0.91
N LEU A 179 3.62 4.23 -1.78
CA LEU A 179 2.41 3.54 -2.27
C LEU A 179 2.75 2.29 -3.08
N ALA A 180 3.75 2.33 -3.96
CA ALA A 180 4.18 1.17 -4.73
C ALA A 180 4.72 0.04 -3.82
N ASP A 181 5.47 0.39 -2.77
CA ASP A 181 6.00 -0.54 -1.77
C ASP A 181 4.87 -1.15 -0.94
N ILE A 182 3.91 -0.34 -0.47
CA ILE A 182 2.72 -0.80 0.25
C ILE A 182 1.91 -1.76 -0.62
N GLN A 183 1.62 -1.39 -1.87
CA GLN A 183 0.81 -2.19 -2.78
C GLN A 183 1.48 -3.50 -3.21
N ASN A 184 2.82 -3.54 -3.28
CA ASN A 184 3.59 -4.77 -3.53
C ASN A 184 3.84 -5.59 -2.24
N GLY A 185 3.36 -5.09 -1.09
CA GLY A 185 3.47 -5.76 0.19
C GLY A 185 4.89 -5.76 0.77
N ALA A 186 5.73 -4.77 0.46
CA ALA A 186 7.10 -4.64 0.96
C ALA A 186 7.14 -4.38 2.48
N GLN A 187 6.98 -5.45 3.27
CA GLN A 187 6.74 -5.43 4.72
C GLN A 187 7.74 -4.67 5.61
N VAL A 188 8.93 -4.28 5.15
CA VAL A 188 9.99 -3.74 6.04
C VAL A 188 10.48 -2.35 5.65
N SER A 189 10.41 -1.92 4.38
CA SER A 189 11.01 -0.63 3.97
C SER A 189 10.07 0.55 4.01
N TRP A 190 8.74 0.34 4.01
CA TRP A 190 7.79 1.41 3.71
C TRP A 190 7.76 2.54 4.75
N HIS A 191 7.98 2.25 6.04
CA HIS A 191 7.94 3.26 7.10
C HIS A 191 9.06 4.30 6.98
N HIS A 192 10.24 3.91 6.49
CA HIS A 192 11.34 4.86 6.24
C HIS A 192 10.97 5.95 5.24
N HIS A 193 10.08 5.66 4.29
CA HIS A 193 9.57 6.67 3.36
C HIS A 193 8.70 7.70 4.08
N LEU A 194 7.87 7.26 5.03
CA LEU A 194 7.10 8.17 5.89
C LEU A 194 8.02 9.03 6.76
N ASP A 195 9.01 8.42 7.42
CA ASP A 195 9.99 9.15 8.25
C ASP A 195 10.73 10.20 7.44
N GLY A 196 11.15 9.83 6.22
CA GLY A 196 11.77 10.75 5.27
C GLY A 196 10.87 11.93 4.92
N ILE A 197 9.60 11.69 4.60
CA ILE A 197 8.64 12.75 4.31
C ILE A 197 8.41 13.64 5.54
N HIS A 198 8.26 13.06 6.73
CA HIS A 198 8.11 13.82 7.97
C HIS A 198 9.32 14.72 8.24
N LYS A 199 10.53 14.24 7.95
CA LYS A 199 11.75 15.05 8.05
C LYS A 199 11.74 16.19 7.03
N LEU A 200 11.36 15.94 5.77
CA LEU A 200 11.23 16.97 4.74
C LEU A 200 10.18 18.02 5.10
N VAL A 201 9.03 17.61 5.62
CA VAL A 201 7.99 18.50 6.13
C VAL A 201 8.53 19.37 7.27
N SER A 202 9.28 18.77 8.20
CA SER A 202 9.90 19.49 9.32
C SER A 202 10.92 20.53 8.85
N LEU A 203 11.73 20.21 7.84
CA LEU A 203 12.67 21.15 7.22
C LEU A 203 11.98 22.34 6.54
N ARG A 204 10.69 22.22 6.22
CA ARG A 204 9.88 23.28 5.61
C ARG A 204 8.97 24.00 6.61
N GLY A 205 9.31 23.99 7.90
CA GLY A 205 8.53 24.63 8.96
C GLY A 205 7.32 23.82 9.43
N GLY A 206 7.20 22.56 9.01
CA GLY A 206 6.19 21.60 9.44
C GLY A 206 4.81 21.73 8.79
N PHE A 207 3.94 20.73 9.03
CA PHE A 207 2.49 20.89 9.30
C PHE A 207 1.86 22.22 8.88
N ARG A 208 1.91 23.13 9.85
CA ARG A 208 1.19 24.39 9.83
C ARG A 208 1.71 25.34 8.74
N ALA A 209 3.01 25.29 8.44
CA ALA A 209 3.60 26.12 7.39
C ALA A 209 3.20 25.63 5.98
N LEU A 210 3.03 24.32 5.81
CA LEU A 210 2.64 23.72 4.52
C LEU A 210 1.13 23.71 4.29
N ALA A 211 0.34 23.81 5.35
CA ALA A 211 -1.14 23.79 5.31
C ALA A 211 -1.77 24.76 4.28
N PRO A 212 -1.29 26.00 4.09
CA PRO A 212 -1.89 26.90 3.10
C PRO A 212 -1.59 26.55 1.63
N SER A 213 -0.62 25.67 1.37
CA SER A 213 -0.19 25.35 0.00
C SER A 213 -1.22 24.50 -0.73
N GLN A 214 -1.78 25.05 -1.81
CA GLN A 214 -2.71 24.32 -2.68
C GLN A 214 -1.99 23.21 -3.48
N SER A 215 -0.75 23.46 -3.94
CA SER A 215 0.04 22.46 -4.70
C SER A 215 0.34 21.21 -3.88
N LEU A 216 0.59 21.37 -2.58
CA LEU A 216 0.90 20.28 -1.67
C LEU A 216 -0.32 19.61 -1.07
N ALA A 217 -1.50 20.25 -1.13
CA ALA A 217 -2.69 19.73 -0.46
C ALA A 217 -2.98 18.26 -0.81
N PRO A 218 -2.94 17.80 -2.08
CA PRO A 218 -3.20 16.39 -2.40
C PRO A 218 -2.16 15.44 -1.78
N LEU A 219 -0.88 15.84 -1.75
CA LEU A 219 0.20 15.07 -1.17
C LEU A 219 0.05 14.94 0.36
N LEU A 220 -0.30 16.03 1.02
CA LEU A 220 -0.52 16.06 2.47
C LEU A 220 -1.76 15.26 2.87
N HIS A 221 -2.84 15.31 2.10
CA HIS A 221 -4.03 14.47 2.32
C HIS A 221 -3.70 12.99 2.17
N CYS A 222 -2.93 12.61 1.14
CA CYS A 222 -2.47 11.23 0.95
C CYS A 222 -1.63 10.76 2.15
N LEU A 223 -0.68 11.58 2.59
CA LEU A 223 0.16 11.30 3.76
C LEU A 223 -0.68 11.12 5.03
N TRP A 224 -1.62 12.03 5.32
CA TRP A 224 -2.52 11.93 6.47
C TRP A 224 -3.39 10.69 6.42
N PHE A 225 -3.92 10.34 5.25
CA PHE A 225 -4.72 9.13 5.09
C PHE A 225 -3.90 7.88 5.42
N ILE A 226 -2.68 7.77 4.89
CA ILE A 226 -1.78 6.66 5.19
C ILE A 226 -1.47 6.61 6.69
N SER A 227 -1.11 7.75 7.30
CA SER A 227 -0.81 7.83 8.74
C SER A 227 -2.00 7.41 9.62
N ILE A 228 -3.23 7.81 9.26
CA ILE A 228 -4.43 7.42 10.02
C ILE A 228 -4.65 5.91 9.90
N ILE A 229 -4.64 5.37 8.69
CA ILE A 229 -4.91 3.94 8.48
C ILE A 229 -3.86 3.06 9.17
N THR A 230 -2.58 3.41 9.09
CA THR A 230 -1.52 2.66 9.76
C THR A 230 -1.68 2.68 11.29
N ASN A 231 -2.05 3.83 11.88
CA ASN A 231 -2.29 3.93 13.33
C ASN A 231 -3.47 3.05 13.79
N THR A 232 -4.53 2.96 12.99
CA THR A 232 -5.72 2.14 13.33
C THR A 232 -5.48 0.63 13.24
N THR A 233 -4.26 0.20 12.91
CA THR A 233 -3.86 -1.20 12.69
C THR A 233 -2.41 -1.41 13.17
N SER A 234 -2.07 -0.72 14.25
CA SER A 234 -0.79 -0.81 14.96
C SER A 234 -0.99 -1.37 16.37
N LYS A 235 0.11 -1.78 17.00
CA LYS A 235 0.14 -1.88 18.47
C LYS A 235 -0.22 -0.52 19.07
N VAL A 236 -1.00 -0.52 20.14
CA VAL A 236 -1.43 0.74 20.73
C VAL A 236 -0.25 1.53 21.32
N SER A 237 0.75 0.85 21.88
CA SER A 237 2.00 1.47 22.36
C SER A 237 2.85 2.09 21.24
N GLN A 238 2.58 1.76 19.98
CA GLN A 238 3.29 2.28 18.81
C GLN A 238 2.51 3.39 18.09
N ILE A 239 1.36 3.84 18.63
CA ILE A 239 0.64 5.01 18.13
C ILE A 239 1.43 6.27 18.50
N ASN A 240 2.54 6.51 17.79
CA ASN A 240 3.45 7.63 18.02
C ASN A 240 3.27 8.78 17.01
N TYR A 241 2.31 8.68 16.09
CA TYR A 241 2.09 9.71 15.06
C TYR A 241 0.99 10.74 15.42
N LEU A 242 0.24 10.53 16.50
CA LEU A 242 -0.95 11.32 16.80
C LEU A 242 -0.67 12.64 17.53
N TYR A 243 0.53 12.87 18.05
CA TYR A 243 0.81 14.09 18.81
C TYR A 243 0.89 15.36 17.94
N LEU A 244 1.05 15.23 16.62
CA LEU A 244 1.29 16.38 15.72
C LEU A 244 0.12 16.80 14.80
N GLN A 245 -1.01 16.06 14.74
CA GLN A 245 -1.99 16.28 13.65
C GLN A 245 -3.42 16.64 14.05
N VAL A 246 -3.85 16.39 15.30
CA VAL A 246 -5.24 16.69 15.71
C VAL A 246 -5.52 18.21 15.76
N LYS A 247 -4.52 19.05 16.06
CA LYS A 247 -4.69 20.52 16.08
C LYS A 247 -4.81 21.18 14.70
N ILE A 248 -4.41 20.52 13.61
CA ILE A 248 -4.33 21.15 12.27
C ILE A 248 -5.63 20.94 11.46
N LYS A 249 -6.32 19.81 11.66
CA LYS A 249 -7.52 19.43 10.88
C LYS A 249 -8.73 20.35 11.10
N ASN A 250 -8.87 20.96 12.28
CA ASN A 250 -9.93 21.93 12.54
C ASN A 250 -9.89 23.16 11.61
N SER A 251 -8.72 23.48 11.02
CA SER A 251 -8.62 24.57 10.02
C SER A 251 -8.98 24.13 8.59
N PHE A 252 -8.81 22.85 8.25
CA PHE A 252 -8.98 22.33 6.89
C PHE A 252 -10.41 21.89 6.57
N ALA A 253 -11.13 21.34 7.57
CA ALA A 253 -12.40 20.64 7.34
C ALA A 253 -13.57 21.56 6.91
N LYS A 254 -13.49 22.88 7.16
CA LYS A 254 -14.64 23.77 6.93
C LYS A 254 -14.82 24.24 5.47
N LYS A 255 -13.79 24.15 4.62
CA LYS A 255 -13.82 24.81 3.29
C LYS A 255 -14.15 23.88 2.11
N TYR A 256 -13.99 22.56 2.25
CA TYR A 256 -14.04 21.61 1.12
C TYR A 256 -15.15 20.55 1.18
N LEU A 257 -15.96 20.48 2.25
CA LEU A 257 -16.86 19.34 2.48
C LEU A 257 -18.35 19.56 2.12
N LEU A 258 -18.78 20.73 1.65
CA LEU A 258 -20.22 21.05 1.59
C LEU A 258 -20.83 21.36 0.22
N ARG A 259 -20.08 21.33 -0.90
CA ARG A 259 -20.63 21.81 -2.18
C ARG A 259 -20.98 20.76 -3.25
N ASP A 260 -20.41 19.55 -3.19
CA ASP A 260 -20.50 18.60 -4.33
C ASP A 260 -21.25 17.28 -4.04
N ALA A 261 -21.93 17.15 -2.90
CA ALA A 261 -22.54 15.88 -2.46
C ALA A 261 -23.95 15.60 -3.02
N TYR A 262 -24.52 16.46 -3.88
CA TYR A 262 -25.97 16.51 -4.06
C TYR A 262 -26.59 15.50 -5.05
N ASN A 263 -25.81 14.69 -5.78
CA ASN A 263 -26.38 13.74 -6.75
C ASN A 263 -25.84 12.30 -6.60
N ILE A 264 -25.57 11.86 -5.38
CA ILE A 264 -24.99 10.53 -5.17
C ILE A 264 -26.07 9.49 -4.83
N LEU A 265 -25.93 8.26 -5.34
CA LEU A 265 -26.70 7.09 -4.92
C LEU A 265 -26.60 6.88 -3.41
N GLU A 266 -27.57 7.43 -2.69
CA GLU A 266 -27.69 7.44 -1.22
C GLU A 266 -27.41 6.07 -0.58
N LYS A 267 -27.85 4.99 -1.23
CA LYS A 267 -27.71 3.60 -0.76
C LYS A 267 -26.25 3.15 -0.60
N ASP A 268 -25.36 3.54 -1.50
CA ASP A 268 -23.95 3.14 -1.43
C ASP A 268 -23.24 3.85 -0.28
N TRP A 269 -23.50 5.15 -0.07
CA TRP A 269 -22.97 5.89 1.07
C TRP A 269 -23.55 5.46 2.40
N ILE A 270 -24.85 5.14 2.45
CA ILE A 270 -25.47 4.56 3.66
C ILE A 270 -24.73 3.26 4.02
N ARG A 271 -24.46 2.40 3.04
CA ARG A 271 -23.72 1.14 3.26
C ARG A 271 -22.31 1.40 3.76
N ILE A 272 -21.55 2.26 3.06
CA ILE A 272 -20.19 2.64 3.46
C ILE A 272 -20.21 3.21 4.88
N GLY A 273 -21.08 4.18 5.16
CA GLY A 273 -21.22 4.77 6.49
C GLY A 273 -21.57 3.74 7.56
N THR A 274 -22.44 2.78 7.26
CA THR A 274 -22.84 1.70 8.18
C THR A 274 -21.68 0.78 8.53
N VAL A 275 -20.90 0.33 7.53
CA VAL A 275 -19.75 -0.54 7.79
C VAL A 275 -18.63 0.21 8.51
N TYR A 276 -18.37 1.48 8.16
CA TYR A 276 -17.34 2.27 8.84
C TYR A 276 -17.74 2.62 10.27
N LYS A 277 -19.01 2.93 10.54
CA LYS A 277 -19.53 3.13 11.89
C LYS A 277 -19.27 1.89 12.77
N SER A 278 -19.61 0.71 12.26
CA SER A 278 -19.44 -0.54 13.02
C SER A 278 -17.99 -0.95 13.19
N ALA A 279 -17.17 -0.81 12.14
CA ALA A 279 -15.74 -1.07 12.21
C ALA A 279 -15.01 -0.11 13.16
N THR A 280 -15.42 1.18 13.20
CA THR A 280 -14.86 2.16 14.14
C THR A 280 -15.24 1.86 15.58
N ALA A 281 -16.48 1.42 15.83
CA ALA A 281 -16.89 0.97 17.16
C ALA A 281 -16.06 -0.24 17.63
N LEU A 282 -15.87 -1.25 16.75
CA LEU A 282 -14.99 -2.39 17.03
C LEU A 282 -13.55 -1.95 17.34
N TYR A 283 -12.96 -1.13 16.47
CA TYR A 283 -11.61 -0.59 16.68
C TYR A 283 -11.50 0.10 18.03
N SER A 284 -12.42 1.00 18.35
CA SER A 284 -12.39 1.80 19.58
C SER A 284 -12.48 0.91 20.82
N ILE A 285 -13.43 -0.03 20.86
CA ILE A 285 -13.59 -0.93 22.02
C ILE A 285 -12.36 -1.83 22.16
N LEU A 286 -11.95 -2.53 21.10
CA LEU A 286 -10.90 -3.54 21.16
C LEU A 286 -9.52 -2.91 21.44
N SER A 287 -9.20 -1.77 20.84
CA SER A 287 -7.91 -1.08 21.07
C SER A 287 -7.83 -0.46 22.46
N LEU A 288 -8.90 0.21 22.94
CA LEU A 288 -8.92 0.81 24.28
C LEU A 288 -8.94 -0.24 25.40
N GLN A 289 -9.54 -1.42 25.16
CA GLN A 289 -9.38 -2.57 26.05
C GLN A 289 -7.94 -3.09 26.08
N SER A 290 -7.22 -3.04 24.95
CA SER A 290 -5.80 -3.42 24.93
C SER A 290 -4.94 -2.51 25.80
N MET A 291 -5.27 -1.21 25.86
CA MET A 291 -4.66 -0.23 26.76
C MET A 291 -5.12 -0.29 28.21
N SER A 292 -6.09 -1.15 28.54
CA SER A 292 -6.76 -1.14 29.85
C SER A 292 -7.49 0.17 30.18
N VAL A 293 -7.80 1.01 29.16
CA VAL A 293 -8.62 2.22 29.32
C VAL A 293 -10.09 1.85 29.48
N LEU A 294 -10.54 0.86 28.71
CA LEU A 294 -11.85 0.23 28.89
C LEU A 294 -11.66 -1.14 29.55
N SER A 295 -12.50 -1.46 30.53
CA SER A 295 -12.51 -2.79 31.12
C SER A 295 -13.13 -3.82 30.18
N ALA A 296 -12.65 -5.06 30.22
CA ALA A 296 -13.32 -6.17 29.56
C ALA A 296 -14.57 -6.55 30.35
N ASN A 297 -15.75 -6.44 29.74
CA ASN A 297 -17.02 -6.81 30.36
C ASN A 297 -18.00 -7.37 29.32
N ALA A 298 -19.05 -8.05 29.80
CA ALA A 298 -20.03 -8.72 28.96
C ALA A 298 -20.81 -7.75 28.05
N VAL A 299 -21.08 -6.52 28.52
CA VAL A 299 -21.81 -5.51 27.75
C VAL A 299 -21.02 -5.09 26.52
N LEU A 300 -19.76 -4.66 26.70
CA LEU A 300 -18.90 -4.27 25.59
C LEU A 300 -18.64 -5.44 24.63
N ARG A 301 -18.55 -6.66 25.17
CA ARG A 301 -18.41 -7.87 24.36
C ARG A 301 -19.64 -8.12 23.47
N ALA A 302 -20.84 -7.95 24.01
CA ALA A 302 -22.09 -8.03 23.27
C ALA A 302 -22.18 -6.92 22.21
N THR A 303 -21.78 -5.69 22.55
CA THR A 303 -21.72 -4.57 21.59
C THR A 303 -20.81 -4.88 20.40
N CYS A 304 -19.61 -5.41 20.64
CA CYS A 304 -18.73 -5.81 19.57
C CYS A 304 -19.31 -6.96 18.73
N PHE A 305 -19.96 -7.95 19.36
CA PHE A 305 -20.66 -9.00 18.61
C PHE A 305 -21.74 -8.41 17.68
N THR A 306 -22.57 -7.48 18.17
CA THR A 306 -23.58 -6.79 17.36
C THR A 306 -22.94 -6.06 16.17
N HIS A 307 -21.84 -5.33 16.38
CA HIS A 307 -21.13 -4.67 15.27
C HIS A 307 -20.52 -5.67 14.28
N GLY A 308 -20.00 -6.81 14.76
CA GLY A 308 -19.55 -7.92 13.92
C GLY A 308 -20.67 -8.45 13.02
N GLN A 309 -21.89 -8.60 13.55
CA GLN A 309 -23.07 -9.02 12.76
C GLN A 309 -23.48 -7.97 11.72
N VAL A 310 -23.43 -6.67 12.08
CA VAL A 310 -23.68 -5.59 11.10
C VAL A 310 -22.67 -5.66 9.96
N LEU A 311 -21.38 -5.85 10.26
CA LEU A 311 -20.36 -6.01 9.23
C LEU A 311 -20.61 -7.23 8.34
N LEU A 312 -20.90 -8.39 8.92
CA LEU A 312 -21.23 -9.62 8.17
C LEU A 312 -22.43 -9.45 7.24
N ARG A 313 -23.44 -8.68 7.65
CA ARG A 313 -24.62 -8.42 6.83
C ARG A 313 -24.33 -7.54 5.62
N HIS A 314 -23.48 -6.53 5.77
CA HIS A 314 -23.28 -5.49 4.73
C HIS A 314 -22.04 -5.69 3.86
N LEU A 315 -21.00 -6.38 4.36
CA LEU A 315 -19.76 -6.61 3.63
C LEU A 315 -19.94 -7.40 2.33
N PRO A 316 -20.75 -8.49 2.26
CA PRO A 316 -20.92 -9.25 1.03
C PRO A 316 -21.35 -8.37 -0.15
N GLU A 317 -22.40 -7.56 0.04
CA GLU A 317 -22.92 -6.67 -1.01
C GLU A 317 -21.93 -5.55 -1.36
N GLY A 318 -21.18 -5.05 -0.37
CA GLY A 318 -20.13 -4.06 -0.61
C GLY A 318 -18.98 -4.63 -1.44
N LEU A 319 -18.55 -5.86 -1.15
CA LEU A 319 -17.45 -6.55 -1.82
C LEU A 319 -17.81 -6.98 -3.25
N SER A 320 -19.08 -7.34 -3.50
CA SER A 320 -19.56 -7.69 -4.84
C SER A 320 -19.65 -6.49 -5.80
N SER A 321 -19.83 -5.27 -5.28
CA SER A 321 -20.03 -4.08 -6.11
C SER A 321 -18.71 -3.42 -6.53
N GLY A 322 -18.51 -3.21 -7.83
CA GLY A 322 -17.38 -2.43 -8.39
C GLY A 322 -17.23 -1.05 -7.77
N ARG A 323 -18.37 -0.43 -7.42
CA ARG A 323 -18.47 0.92 -6.88
C ARG A 323 -17.99 1.02 -5.43
N THR A 324 -18.23 -0.02 -4.62
CA THR A 324 -18.02 0.05 -3.16
C THR A 324 -16.92 -0.88 -2.63
N LYS A 325 -16.48 -1.90 -3.39
CA LYS A 325 -15.51 -2.91 -2.90
C LYS A 325 -14.19 -2.33 -2.39
N ARG A 326 -13.72 -1.23 -2.97
CA ARG A 326 -12.48 -0.53 -2.60
C ARG A 326 -12.58 0.17 -1.23
N PHE A 327 -13.77 0.32 -0.67
CA PHE A 327 -13.96 0.85 0.68
C PHE A 327 -14.03 -0.25 1.74
N MET A 328 -14.10 -1.53 1.36
CA MET A 328 -14.43 -2.64 2.25
C MET A 328 -13.23 -3.28 2.95
N LEU A 329 -11.98 -3.01 2.53
CA LEU A 329 -10.80 -3.68 3.12
C LEU A 329 -10.72 -3.48 4.63
N TRP A 330 -10.68 -2.22 5.09
CA TRP A 330 -10.49 -1.95 6.51
C TRP A 330 -11.64 -2.53 7.35
N PRO A 331 -12.94 -2.32 7.02
CA PRO A 331 -14.03 -3.00 7.72
C PRO A 331 -13.94 -4.54 7.69
N LEU A 332 -13.50 -5.14 6.58
CA LEU A 332 -13.27 -6.59 6.48
C LEU A 332 -12.16 -7.07 7.41
N VAL A 333 -11.08 -6.30 7.56
CA VAL A 333 -10.01 -6.58 8.54
C VAL A 333 -10.56 -6.54 9.96
N LEU A 334 -11.35 -5.52 10.30
CA LEU A 334 -11.93 -5.38 11.64
C LEU A 334 -12.91 -6.52 11.96
N LEU A 335 -13.69 -6.96 10.97
CA LEU A 335 -14.49 -8.18 11.10
C LEU A 335 -13.59 -9.40 11.33
N GLY A 336 -12.45 -9.50 10.64
CA GLY A 336 -11.47 -10.56 10.84
C GLY A 336 -10.88 -10.59 12.26
N VAL A 337 -10.60 -9.44 12.84
CA VAL A 337 -10.17 -9.34 14.25
C VAL A 337 -11.28 -9.83 15.16
N GLU A 338 -12.51 -9.40 14.92
CA GLU A 338 -13.68 -9.82 15.70
C GLU A 338 -13.99 -11.32 15.57
N ALA A 339 -13.70 -11.92 14.41
CA ALA A 339 -13.90 -13.34 14.11
C ALA A 339 -13.11 -14.27 15.04
N VAL A 340 -12.13 -13.77 15.81
CA VAL A 340 -11.50 -14.56 16.87
C VAL A 340 -12.52 -14.97 17.93
N HIS A 341 -13.56 -14.16 18.14
CA HIS A 341 -14.67 -14.38 19.08
C HIS A 341 -15.91 -14.99 18.40
N SER A 342 -16.16 -14.70 17.11
CA SER A 342 -17.42 -15.05 16.42
C SER A 342 -17.45 -16.43 15.74
N GLY A 343 -16.36 -17.22 15.82
CA GLY A 343 -16.33 -18.62 15.36
C GLY A 343 -15.80 -18.84 13.93
N MET A 344 -15.75 -20.12 13.51
CA MET A 344 -15.07 -20.54 12.26
C MET A 344 -15.72 -20.01 10.98
N ALA A 345 -17.05 -19.85 10.95
CA ALA A 345 -17.77 -19.37 9.75
C ALA A 345 -17.34 -17.96 9.35
N THR A 346 -17.22 -17.03 10.31
CA THR A 346 -16.75 -15.67 10.05
C THR A 346 -15.30 -15.66 9.55
N ARG A 347 -14.43 -16.49 10.14
CA ARG A 347 -13.03 -16.64 9.69
C ARG A 347 -12.98 -17.15 8.25
N ALA A 348 -13.79 -18.16 7.90
CA ALA A 348 -13.88 -18.71 6.55
C ALA A 348 -14.37 -17.66 5.53
N PHE A 349 -15.38 -16.86 5.89
CA PHE A 349 -15.82 -15.74 5.06
C PHE A 349 -14.69 -14.75 4.79
N VAL A 350 -13.99 -14.30 5.83
CA VAL A 350 -12.89 -13.32 5.71
C VAL A 350 -11.72 -13.90 4.88
N SER A 351 -11.31 -15.14 5.15
CA SER A 351 -10.25 -15.84 4.39
C SER A 351 -10.60 -16.02 2.92
N LYS A 352 -11.88 -16.21 2.58
CA LYS A 352 -12.33 -16.28 1.18
C LYS A 352 -12.27 -14.91 0.50
N GLN A 353 -12.75 -13.87 1.15
CA GLN A 353 -12.90 -12.55 0.55
C GLN A 353 -11.58 -11.82 0.32
N LEU A 354 -10.54 -12.05 1.15
CA LEU A 354 -9.28 -11.33 1.04
C LEU A 354 -8.48 -11.63 -0.25
N PRO A 355 -8.29 -12.88 -0.69
CA PRO A 355 -7.70 -13.20 -1.99
C PRO A 355 -8.51 -12.64 -3.17
N GLU A 356 -9.84 -12.79 -3.14
CA GLU A 356 -10.75 -12.26 -4.18
C GLU A 356 -10.59 -10.73 -4.30
N LEU A 357 -10.54 -10.04 -3.17
CA LEU A 357 -10.33 -8.59 -3.13
C LEU A 357 -8.93 -8.21 -3.63
N SER A 358 -7.88 -8.94 -3.27
CA SER A 358 -6.51 -8.70 -3.74
C SER A 358 -6.42 -8.74 -5.27
N GLN A 359 -7.04 -9.76 -5.87
CA GLN A 359 -7.09 -9.90 -7.32
C GLN A 359 -7.91 -8.77 -7.94
N ALA A 360 -9.11 -8.49 -7.41
CA ALA A 360 -10.04 -7.51 -7.96
C ALA A 360 -9.60 -6.04 -7.85
N VAL A 361 -8.67 -5.72 -6.94
CA VAL A 361 -8.13 -4.36 -6.78
C VAL A 361 -6.67 -4.26 -7.26
N GLY A 362 -6.07 -5.37 -7.67
CA GLY A 362 -4.69 -5.45 -8.10
C GLY A 362 -3.70 -4.98 -7.03
N THR A 363 -3.88 -5.36 -5.76
CA THR A 363 -2.88 -5.05 -4.72
C THR A 363 -2.63 -6.24 -3.82
N PHE A 364 -1.43 -6.31 -3.26
CA PHE A 364 -1.03 -7.36 -2.33
C PHE A 364 -1.55 -7.14 -0.90
N ILE A 365 -2.18 -6.00 -0.64
CA ILE A 365 -2.54 -5.55 0.72
C ILE A 365 -3.57 -6.49 1.38
N PRO A 366 -4.64 -6.96 0.70
CA PRO A 366 -5.55 -7.93 1.30
C PRO A 366 -4.89 -9.28 1.64
N LEU A 367 -3.92 -9.73 0.85
CA LEU A 367 -3.13 -10.94 1.17
C LEU A 367 -2.22 -10.72 2.39
N THR A 368 -1.75 -9.50 2.61
CA THR A 368 -1.04 -9.15 3.85
C THR A 368 -1.99 -9.20 5.04
N ALA A 369 -3.20 -8.65 4.91
CA ALA A 369 -4.22 -8.72 5.95
C ALA A 369 -4.61 -10.17 6.27
N GLN A 370 -4.74 -11.03 5.26
CA GLN A 370 -5.03 -12.45 5.43
C GLN A 370 -3.99 -13.13 6.31
N ARG A 371 -2.70 -12.90 6.05
CA ARG A 371 -1.61 -13.46 6.87
C ARG A 371 -1.64 -13.01 8.31
N VAL A 372 -1.91 -11.73 8.52
CA VAL A 372 -1.98 -11.14 9.86
C VAL A 372 -3.12 -11.79 10.64
N LEU A 373 -4.30 -11.90 10.02
CA LEU A 373 -5.48 -12.49 10.63
C LEU A 373 -5.34 -14.01 10.86
N GLU A 374 -4.82 -14.75 9.88
CA GLU A 374 -4.60 -16.20 10.03
C GLU A 374 -3.57 -16.50 11.13
N SER A 375 -2.47 -15.74 11.18
CA SER A 375 -1.50 -15.84 12.28
C SER A 375 -2.11 -15.48 13.63
N PHE A 376 -2.98 -14.48 13.67
CA PHE A 376 -3.67 -14.09 14.89
C PHE A 376 -4.63 -15.20 15.37
N TRP A 377 -5.43 -15.75 14.46
CA TRP A 377 -6.40 -16.80 14.78
C TRP A 377 -5.73 -18.10 15.26
N THR A 378 -4.54 -18.43 14.75
CA THR A 378 -3.77 -19.62 15.18
C THR A 378 -3.01 -19.38 16.48
N SER A 379 -2.71 -18.13 16.84
CA SER A 379 -1.95 -17.81 18.05
C SER A 379 -2.68 -18.12 19.36
N GLY A 380 -4.01 -18.27 19.34
CA GLY A 380 -4.84 -18.43 20.54
C GLY A 380 -5.09 -17.13 21.33
N PHE A 381 -4.37 -16.04 21.02
CA PHE A 381 -4.60 -14.73 21.61
C PHE A 381 -5.87 -14.08 21.04
N LYS A 382 -6.44 -13.15 21.81
CA LYS A 382 -7.70 -12.46 21.47
C LYS A 382 -7.61 -10.93 21.54
N ARG A 383 -6.48 -10.39 22.01
CA ARG A 383 -6.29 -8.94 22.20
C ARG A 383 -5.84 -8.27 20.90
N TRP A 384 -6.17 -6.99 20.78
CA TRP A 384 -5.81 -6.15 19.65
C TRP A 384 -4.30 -6.19 19.32
N ASP A 385 -3.44 -5.95 20.32
CA ASP A 385 -1.98 -5.90 20.13
C ASP A 385 -1.36 -7.26 19.77
N ALA A 386 -2.08 -8.36 19.98
CA ALA A 386 -1.67 -9.68 19.52
C ALA A 386 -2.01 -9.91 18.03
N CYS A 387 -3.02 -9.20 17.50
CA CYS A 387 -3.31 -9.21 16.08
C CYS A 387 -2.36 -8.29 15.31
N PHE A 388 -2.14 -7.08 15.81
CA PHE A 388 -1.28 -6.10 15.14
C PHE A 388 0.02 -5.93 15.91
N ASP A 389 1.06 -6.66 15.48
CA ASP A 389 2.37 -6.63 16.11
C ASP A 389 3.22 -5.38 15.74
N ARG A 390 2.81 -4.70 14.67
CA ARG A 390 3.40 -3.50 14.09
C ARG A 390 2.33 -2.72 13.29
N PRO A 391 2.63 -1.53 12.77
CA PRO A 391 1.72 -0.82 11.88
C PRO A 391 1.51 -1.55 10.55
N TYR A 392 0.26 -1.62 10.08
CA TYR A 392 -0.08 -2.19 8.78
C TYR A 392 -0.83 -1.18 7.91
N PRO A 393 -0.32 -0.78 6.73
CA PRO A 393 -1.03 0.16 5.86
C PRO A 393 -2.11 -0.59 5.06
N PHE A 394 -3.23 -0.96 5.71
CA PHE A 394 -4.39 -1.59 5.07
C PHE A 394 -5.21 -0.58 4.27
N THR A 395 -4.53 0.10 3.36
CA THR A 395 -5.11 1.02 2.39
C THR A 395 -5.47 0.28 1.11
N MET A 396 -6.47 0.72 0.38
CA MET A 396 -6.70 0.26 -0.99
C MET A 396 -5.88 1.11 -1.97
N GLN A 397 -6.11 0.96 -3.28
CA GLN A 397 -5.35 1.67 -4.31
C GLN A 397 -5.51 3.20 -4.15
N ILE A 398 -4.46 3.85 -3.68
CA ILE A 398 -4.31 5.31 -3.65
C ILE A 398 -3.42 5.70 -4.82
N ALA A 399 -3.73 6.81 -5.50
CA ALA A 399 -2.85 7.45 -6.45
C ALA A 399 -2.38 8.80 -5.87
N VAL A 400 -1.14 9.18 -6.15
CA VAL A 400 -0.64 10.53 -5.83
C VAL A 400 -1.06 11.46 -6.94
N ASP A 401 -1.84 12.49 -6.62
CA ASP A 401 -2.09 13.58 -7.56
C ASP A 401 -0.92 14.57 -7.52
N VAL A 402 -0.21 14.65 -8.65
CA VAL A 402 0.91 15.57 -8.86
C VAL A 402 0.55 16.70 -9.84
N SER A 403 -0.71 16.79 -10.27
CA SER A 403 -1.14 17.74 -11.30
C SER A 403 -1.02 19.20 -10.90
N GLN A 404 -1.04 19.48 -9.60
CA GLN A 404 -0.89 20.82 -9.03
C GLN A 404 0.54 21.10 -8.56
N VAL A 405 1.45 20.14 -8.71
CA VAL A 405 2.86 20.30 -8.32
C VAL A 405 3.62 20.86 -9.52
N SER A 406 4.11 22.09 -9.39
CA SER A 406 4.89 22.77 -10.43
C SER A 406 6.17 22.00 -10.76
N THR A 407 6.47 21.88 -12.06
CA THR A 407 7.77 21.39 -12.57
C THR A 407 8.84 22.48 -12.66
N LEU A 408 8.45 23.74 -12.44
CA LEU A 408 9.31 24.92 -12.43
C LEU A 408 9.79 25.23 -11.01
#